data_AF-A0A0A9A9E8-F1
#
_entry.id   AF-A0A0A9A9E8-F1
#
_cell.length_a   1.000
_cell.length_b   1.000
_cell.length_c   1.000
_cell.angle_alpha   90.00
_cell.angle_beta   90.00
_cell.angle_gamma   90.00
#
_symmetry.space_group_name_H-M   'P 1'
#
loop_
_entity.id
_entity.type
_entity.pdbx_description
1 polymer ?
#
loop_
_entity_poly.entity_id
_entity_poly.type
_entity_poly.pdbx_seq_one_letter_code
_entity_poly.pdbx_strand_id
1 'polypeptide(L)'
;MHFGRRICSSEQIHGWDKKPVRFQFSTSDGQHALSQCYLDEPGSWILYHVGDFVASSSEQAMKLKFSLAQIDCTHTKGGLCVDSVLIYPKGFEPERVIRAQK
;
A
#
# COMPACT_ATOMS: atom_id res chain seq x y z
N MET A 1 0.36 5.44 28.79
CA MET A 1 -0.42 4.39 28.11
C MET A 1 0.56 3.47 27.40
N HIS A 2 0.68 2.21 27.84
CA HIS A 2 1.60 1.25 27.23
C HIS A 2 0.91 0.69 25.98
N PHE A 3 1.39 1.06 24.79
CA PHE A 3 0.90 0.49 23.54
C PHE A 3 1.24 -1.00 23.56
N GLY A 4 0.22 -1.83 23.74
CA GLY A 4 0.35 -3.29 23.78
C GLY A 4 0.89 -3.79 22.46
N ARG A 5 2.22 -3.94 22.38
CA ARG A 5 2.89 -4.60 21.27
C ARG A 5 2.57 -6.09 21.38
N ARG A 6 1.48 -6.52 20.75
CA ARG A 6 1.27 -7.96 20.52
C ARG A 6 2.40 -8.40 19.61
N ILE A 7 3.36 -9.12 20.16
CA ILE A 7 4.38 -9.84 19.39
C ILE A 7 3.62 -10.96 18.69
N CYS A 8 3.05 -10.68 17.52
CA CYS A 8 2.63 -11.72 16.61
C CYS A 8 3.90 -12.40 16.13
N SER A 9 4.10 -13.66 16.50
CA SER A 9 5.18 -14.48 15.96
C SER A 9 5.14 -14.38 14.43
N SER A 10 6.20 -13.82 13.85
CA SER A 10 6.36 -13.72 12.40
C SER A 10 6.56 -15.10 11.76
N GLU A 11 6.82 -16.12 12.57
CA GLU A 11 7.14 -17.49 12.14
C GLU A 11 5.93 -18.24 11.57
N GLN A 12 4.72 -17.65 11.60
CA GLN A 12 3.50 -18.25 11.02
C GLN A 12 2.89 -17.45 9.87
N ILE A 13 3.46 -16.29 9.51
CA ILE A 13 2.96 -15.48 8.39
C ILE A 13 3.54 -16.03 7.09
N HIS A 14 2.74 -16.79 6.34
CA HIS A 14 3.16 -17.40 5.08
C HIS A 14 2.17 -17.10 3.96
N GLY A 15 2.65 -17.03 2.72
CA GLY A 15 1.82 -17.04 1.52
C GLY A 15 1.62 -15.68 0.85
N TRP A 16 2.21 -14.61 1.36
CA TRP A 16 2.25 -13.31 0.68
C TRP A 16 3.14 -13.34 -0.58
N ASP A 17 4.14 -14.22 -0.59
CA ASP A 17 5.09 -14.53 -1.67
C ASP A 17 4.50 -15.41 -2.80
N LYS A 18 3.39 -16.11 -2.54
CA LYS A 18 2.83 -17.09 -3.51
C LYS A 18 2.17 -16.48 -4.75
N LYS A 19 1.52 -15.32 -4.58
CA LYS A 19 0.88 -14.58 -5.66
C LYS A 19 1.11 -13.09 -5.47
N PRO A 20 1.05 -12.28 -6.53
CA PRO A 20 1.17 -10.86 -6.33
C PRO A 20 -0.04 -10.30 -5.58
N VAL A 21 0.22 -9.38 -4.68
CA VAL A 21 -0.77 -8.50 -4.07
C VAL A 21 -1.20 -7.48 -5.12
N ARG A 22 -2.51 -7.28 -5.26
CA ARG A 22 -3.10 -6.28 -6.13
C ARG A 22 -3.39 -5.02 -5.33
N PHE A 23 -2.75 -3.93 -5.73
CA PHE A 23 -3.03 -2.59 -5.27
C PHE A 23 -3.89 -1.92 -6.32
N GLN A 24 -4.94 -1.23 -5.89
CA GLN A 24 -5.77 -0.47 -6.82
C GLN A 24 -6.37 0.76 -6.15
N PHE A 25 -6.66 1.77 -6.95
CA PHE A 25 -7.48 2.88 -6.53
C PHE A 25 -8.50 3.27 -7.60
N SER A 26 -9.53 3.98 -7.17
CA SER A 26 -10.50 4.65 -8.04
C SER A 26 -10.80 6.04 -7.51
N THR A 27 -11.03 6.99 -8.40
CA THR A 27 -11.39 8.37 -8.07
C THR A 27 -12.88 8.62 -8.34
N SER A 28 -13.44 9.67 -7.74
CA SER A 28 -14.84 10.05 -7.91
C SER A 28 -15.23 10.45 -9.34
N ASP A 29 -14.26 10.80 -10.18
CA ASP A 29 -14.45 11.14 -11.60
C ASP A 29 -14.21 9.95 -12.55
N GLY A 30 -14.00 8.74 -11.99
CA GLY A 30 -13.95 7.49 -12.77
C GLY A 30 -12.55 7.05 -13.21
N GLN A 31 -11.49 7.81 -12.88
CA GLN A 31 -10.12 7.31 -13.07
C GLN A 31 -9.84 6.14 -12.13
N HIS A 32 -9.03 5.21 -12.59
CA HIS A 32 -8.63 4.05 -11.78
C HIS A 32 -7.25 3.57 -12.22
N ALA A 33 -6.52 2.99 -11.28
CA ALA A 33 -5.27 2.29 -11.56
C ALA A 33 -5.20 0.99 -10.78
N LEU A 34 -4.46 0.04 -11.34
CA LEU A 34 -4.21 -1.26 -10.75
C LEU A 34 -2.75 -1.62 -10.99
N SER A 35 -2.07 -2.04 -9.93
CA SER A 35 -0.69 -2.49 -9.98
C SER A 35 -0.50 -3.71 -9.07
N GLN A 36 0.52 -4.51 -9.36
CA GLN A 36 0.72 -5.80 -8.72
C GLN A 36 2.19 -5.99 -8.32
N CYS A 37 2.44 -6.41 -7.08
CA CYS A 37 3.78 -6.77 -6.60
C CYS A 37 3.76 -7.95 -5.64
N TYR A 38 4.91 -8.60 -5.50
CA TYR A 38 5.13 -9.63 -4.50
C TYR A 38 5.55 -8.98 -3.17
N LEU A 39 5.06 -9.53 -2.06
CA LEU A 39 5.48 -9.17 -0.71
C LEU A 39 6.24 -10.37 -0.13
N ASP A 40 7.48 -10.54 -0.57
CA ASP A 40 8.35 -11.70 -0.34
C ASP A 40 9.37 -11.50 0.79
N GLU A 41 9.58 -10.27 1.25
CA GLU A 41 10.50 -9.93 2.35
C GLU A 41 9.75 -9.52 3.64
N PRO A 42 9.59 -10.42 4.62
CA PRO A 42 9.00 -10.10 5.91
C PRO A 42 9.85 -9.09 6.70
N GLY A 43 9.19 -8.20 7.45
CA GLY A 43 9.85 -7.27 8.37
C GLY A 43 10.40 -5.99 7.74
N SER A 44 10.29 -5.86 6.41
CA SER A 44 10.67 -4.65 5.67
C SER A 44 9.45 -3.78 5.34
N TRP A 45 9.62 -2.47 5.40
CA TRP A 45 8.64 -1.52 4.88
C TRP A 45 8.94 -1.25 3.40
N ILE A 46 7.92 -1.38 2.56
CA ILE A 46 8.02 -1.02 1.14
C ILE A 46 7.20 0.24 0.85
N LEU A 47 7.77 1.14 0.06
CA LEU A 47 7.02 2.21 -0.59
C LEU A 47 6.62 1.70 -1.97
N TYR A 48 5.33 1.49 -2.20
CA TYR A 48 4.84 0.96 -3.46
C TYR A 48 3.98 1.98 -4.21
N HIS A 49 4.33 2.26 -5.47
CA HIS A 49 3.57 3.16 -6.34
C HIS A 49 2.44 2.39 -7.06
N VAL A 50 1.20 2.77 -6.75
CA VAL A 50 0.00 2.10 -7.27
C VAL A 50 -0.38 2.62 -8.67
N GLY A 51 -0.15 3.89 -8.93
CA GLY A 51 -0.44 4.53 -10.20
C GLY A 51 -0.60 6.04 -10.10
N ASP A 52 -0.76 6.67 -11.26
CA ASP A 52 -0.98 8.10 -11.41
C ASP A 52 -2.45 8.41 -11.68
N PHE A 53 -2.90 9.60 -11.27
CA PHE A 53 -4.20 10.17 -11.67
C PHE A 53 -4.06 11.67 -11.89
N VAL A 54 -5.01 12.25 -12.62
CA VAL A 54 -5.09 13.70 -12.84
C VAL A 54 -6.07 14.30 -11.85
N ALA A 55 -5.61 15.22 -11.00
CA ALA A 55 -6.53 16.00 -10.17
C ALA A 55 -7.32 16.96 -11.08
N SER A 56 -8.66 16.93 -10.99
CA SER A 56 -9.48 17.87 -11.75
C SER A 56 -9.23 19.29 -11.24
N SER A 57 -9.26 20.27 -12.14
CA SER A 57 -9.15 21.69 -11.78
C SER A 57 -10.44 22.26 -11.16
N SER A 58 -11.31 21.39 -10.64
CA SER A 58 -12.57 21.81 -10.03
C SER A 58 -12.32 22.18 -8.58
N GLU A 59 -13.04 23.18 -8.08
CA GLU A 59 -13.03 23.56 -6.66
C GLU A 59 -13.55 22.44 -5.72
N GLN A 60 -14.07 21.34 -6.27
CA GLN A 60 -14.52 20.20 -5.46
C GLN A 60 -13.37 19.26 -5.12
N ALA A 61 -13.30 18.88 -3.84
CA ALA A 61 -12.35 17.89 -3.36
C ALA A 61 -12.54 16.54 -4.07
N MET A 62 -11.44 16.00 -4.59
CA MET A 62 -11.42 14.69 -5.23
C MET A 62 -11.46 13.58 -4.19
N LYS A 63 -12.39 12.63 -4.33
CA LYS A 63 -12.43 11.44 -3.47
C LYS A 63 -11.64 10.31 -4.13
N LEU A 64 -10.77 9.67 -3.36
CA LEU A 64 -10.01 8.50 -3.77
C LEU A 64 -10.34 7.32 -2.87
N LYS A 65 -10.66 6.19 -3.48
CA LYS A 65 -10.83 4.91 -2.80
C LYS A 65 -9.64 4.03 -3.13
N PHE A 66 -8.88 3.65 -2.12
CA PHE A 66 -7.76 2.73 -2.24
C PHE A 66 -8.17 1.34 -1.71
N SER A 67 -7.62 0.28 -2.30
CA SER A 67 -7.76 -1.08 -1.79
C SER A 67 -6.56 -1.94 -2.14
N LEU A 68 -6.28 -2.89 -1.25
CA LEU A 68 -5.27 -3.92 -1.39
C LEU A 68 -5.95 -5.28 -1.29
N ALA A 69 -5.71 -6.16 -2.26
CA ALA A 69 -6.30 -7.49 -2.29
C ALA A 69 -5.29 -8.52 -2.77
N GLN A 70 -5.25 -9.67 -2.10
CA GLN A 70 -4.56 -10.86 -2.60
C GLN A 70 -5.51 -12.04 -2.41
N ILE A 71 -6.11 -12.49 -3.51
CA ILE A 71 -7.10 -13.58 -3.48
C ILE A 71 -6.40 -14.84 -3.95
N ASP A 72 -5.89 -15.61 -3.00
CA ASP A 72 -5.37 -16.96 -3.29
C ASP A 72 -5.34 -17.92 -2.11
N CYS A 73 -6.01 -17.58 -1.02
CA CYS A 73 -5.71 -18.27 0.22
C CYS A 73 -6.71 -19.39 0.47
N THR A 74 -6.23 -20.64 0.40
CA THR A 74 -6.91 -21.78 1.03
C THR A 74 -6.87 -21.68 2.57
N HIS A 75 -6.03 -20.79 3.14
CA HIS A 75 -5.87 -20.53 4.59
C HIS A 75 -5.87 -19.02 4.91
N THR A 76 -6.25 -18.60 6.13
CA THR A 76 -6.18 -17.18 6.54
C THR A 76 -4.76 -16.61 6.47
N LYS A 77 -4.59 -15.48 5.77
CA LYS A 77 -3.35 -14.69 5.75
C LYS A 77 -3.41 -13.58 6.80
N GLY A 78 -2.33 -13.38 7.55
CA GLY A 78 -2.19 -12.34 8.57
C GLY A 78 -0.89 -11.57 8.45
N GLY A 79 -0.68 -10.60 9.34
CA GLY A 79 0.64 -9.98 9.53
C GLY A 79 1.07 -8.90 8.53
N LEU A 80 0.15 -8.41 7.71
CA LEU A 80 0.41 -7.22 6.88
C LEU A 80 0.11 -5.96 7.68
N CYS A 81 1.08 -5.05 7.75
CA CYS A 81 0.92 -3.72 8.34
C CYS A 81 0.90 -2.68 7.22
N VAL A 82 0.00 -1.71 7.32
CA VAL A 82 -0.02 -0.51 6.46
C VAL A 82 0.13 0.69 7.38
N ASP A 83 1.10 1.53 7.10
CA ASP A 83 1.32 2.77 7.85
C ASP A 83 0.58 3.94 7.20
N SER A 84 0.91 4.22 5.93
CA SER A 84 0.48 5.45 5.26
C SER A 84 0.08 5.22 3.80
N VAL A 85 -0.83 6.07 3.30
CA VAL A 85 -1.12 6.23 1.86
C VAL A 85 -0.70 7.64 1.47
N LEU A 86 0.19 7.74 0.47
CA LEU A 86 0.78 9.01 0.04
C LEU A 86 0.20 9.44 -1.31
N ILE A 87 -0.21 10.69 -1.41
CA ILE A 87 -0.62 11.35 -2.65
C ILE A 87 0.30 12.56 -2.81
N TYR A 88 1.01 12.65 -3.93
CA TYR A 88 1.96 13.73 -4.20
C TYR A 88 2.03 14.05 -5.70
N PRO A 89 2.44 15.27 -6.09
CA PRO A 89 2.62 15.63 -7.49
C PRO A 89 3.67 14.77 -8.18
N LYS A 90 3.40 14.34 -9.41
CA LYS A 90 4.36 13.56 -10.21
C LYS A 90 5.67 14.34 -10.42
N GLY A 91 6.80 13.64 -10.31
CA GLY A 91 8.14 14.24 -10.36
C GLY A 91 8.63 14.77 -9.02
N PHE A 92 7.83 14.67 -7.95
CA PHE A 92 8.36 14.72 -6.60
C PHE A 92 9.05 13.39 -6.30
N GLU A 93 10.28 13.45 -5.79
CA GLU A 93 11.09 12.27 -5.43
C GLU A 93 10.93 11.96 -3.93
N PRO A 94 9.92 11.18 -3.51
CA PRO A 94 9.68 10.90 -2.09
C PRO A 94 10.82 10.10 -1.44
N GLU A 95 11.57 9.32 -2.23
CA GLU A 95 12.68 8.50 -1.73
C GLU A 95 13.80 9.34 -1.09
N ARG A 96 14.01 10.57 -1.56
CA ARG A 96 14.99 11.50 -0.96
C ARG A 96 14.57 12.00 0.42
N VAL A 97 13.27 12.09 0.69
CA VAL A 97 12.75 12.57 1.99
C VAL A 97 12.78 11.46 3.03
N ILE A 98 12.49 10.22 2.64
CA ILE A 98 12.45 9.05 3.54
C ILE A 98 13.88 8.59 3.91
N ARG A 99 14.85 8.70 2.99
CA ARG A 99 16.27 8.37 3.27
C ARG A 99 17.02 9.44 4.06
N ALA A 100 16.57 10.69 4.07
CA ALA A 100 17.23 11.79 4.78
C ALA A 100 17.02 11.76 6.31
N GLN A 101 16.21 10.82 6.82
CA GLN A 101 15.94 10.64 8.26
C GLN A 101 16.77 9.50 8.88
N LYS A 102 17.85 9.05 8.23
CA LYS A 102 18.77 8.04 8.77
C LYS A 102 20.07 8.66 9.27
#